data_AF-A0A920B796-F1
#
_entry.id   AF-A0A920B796-F1
#
_cell.length_a   1.000
_cell.length_b   1.000
_cell.length_c   1.000
_cell.angle_alpha   90.00
_cell.angle_beta   90.00
_cell.angle_gamma   90.00
#
_symmetry.space_group_name_H-M   'P 1'
#
loop_
_entity.id
_entity.type
_entity.pdbx_description
1 polymer ?
#
loop_
_entity_poly.entity_id
_entity_poly.type
_entity_poly.pdbx_seq_one_letter_code
_entity_poly.pdbx_strand_id
1 'polypeptide(L)'
;MNKNTKNLSDNDINKGLSKMSIDISKTFIRKLATQGHIFSLETFRTLKATYLRTALDYVEIYKKDAIMNNILYDEHTEEKAVDVFSENIMKAGEIYLGLPLDTPFIPTWNRVESAKPDFLKKLKKLWNIIING
;
A
#
# COMPACT_ATOMS: atom_id res chain seq x y z
N MET A 1 18.67 3.83 21.88
CA MET A 1 17.46 4.56 22.28
C MET A 1 16.52 4.58 21.08
N ASN A 2 15.44 3.83 21.21
CA ASN A 2 14.51 3.38 20.16
C ASN A 2 13.47 4.46 19.84
N LYS A 3 13.22 4.75 18.55
CA LYS A 3 12.03 5.47 18.03
C LYS A 3 11.99 5.30 16.51
N ASN A 4 11.53 4.15 16.01
CA ASN A 4 11.05 4.02 14.62
C ASN A 4 10.03 2.87 14.42
N THR A 5 9.58 2.20 15.49
CA THR A 5 8.41 1.32 15.42
C THR A 5 7.16 2.19 15.29
N LYS A 6 6.79 2.45 14.05
CA LYS A 6 5.52 3.08 13.67
C LYS A 6 4.42 2.28 14.39
N ASN A 7 3.75 2.90 15.37
CA ASN A 7 2.75 2.23 16.21
C ASN A 7 1.74 1.47 15.34
N LEU A 8 1.81 0.15 15.37
CA LEU A 8 0.78 -0.75 14.84
C LEU A 8 -0.53 -0.67 15.66
N SER A 9 -0.59 0.22 16.66
CA SER A 9 -1.69 0.36 17.62
C SER A 9 -2.69 1.45 17.29
N ASP A 10 -2.58 2.16 16.16
CA ASP A 10 -3.67 3.03 15.74
C ASP A 10 -4.70 2.17 15.00
N ASN A 11 -5.71 1.68 15.75
CA ASN A 11 -6.94 1.08 15.21
C ASN A 11 -7.74 2.04 14.29
N ASP A 12 -7.20 3.23 14.01
CA ASP A 12 -7.73 4.17 13.04
C ASP A 12 -7.40 3.69 11.62
N ILE A 13 -8.44 3.26 10.91
CA ILE A 13 -8.38 2.83 9.51
C ILE A 13 -7.81 3.93 8.60
N ASN A 14 -7.89 5.20 9.00
CA ASN A 14 -7.41 6.34 8.22
C ASN A 14 -5.94 6.72 8.49
N LYS A 15 -5.21 5.95 9.30
CA LYS A 15 -3.81 6.24 9.65
C LYS A 15 -2.91 5.00 9.54
N GLY A 16 -1.61 5.27 9.61
CA GLY A 16 -0.58 4.24 9.75
C GLY A 16 -0.59 3.18 8.65
N LEU A 17 -0.27 1.94 9.06
CA LEU A 17 -0.25 0.77 8.18
C LEU A 17 -1.61 0.49 7.56
N SER A 18 -2.69 0.78 8.29
CA SER A 18 -4.04 0.44 7.85
C SER A 18 -4.45 1.20 6.60
N LYS A 19 -4.30 2.53 6.61
CA LYS A 19 -4.54 3.36 5.43
C LYS A 19 -3.63 2.98 4.26
N MET A 20 -2.34 2.79 4.54
CA MET A 20 -1.36 2.48 3.49
C MET A 20 -1.68 1.15 2.79
N SER A 21 -2.04 0.10 3.55
CA SER A 21 -2.41 -1.19 2.97
C SER A 21 -3.70 -1.12 2.15
N ILE A 22 -4.72 -0.38 2.61
CA ILE A 22 -5.94 -0.14 1.82
C ILE A 22 -5.62 0.58 0.50
N ASP A 23 -4.81 1.65 0.54
CA ASP A 23 -4.47 2.44 -0.64
C ASP A 23 -3.66 1.61 -1.66
N ILE A 24 -2.72 0.79 -1.17
CA ILE A 24 -1.95 -0.15 -2.01
C ILE A 24 -2.88 -1.17 -2.66
N SER A 25 -3.73 -1.86 -1.88
CA SER A 25 -4.66 -2.86 -2.40
C SER A 25 -5.60 -2.27 -3.44
N LYS A 26 -6.22 -1.10 -3.17
CA LYS A 26 -7.06 -0.38 -4.14
C LYS A 26 -6.32 -0.08 -5.44
N THR A 27 -5.06 0.32 -5.35
CA THR A 27 -4.23 0.64 -6.53
C THR A 27 -4.01 -0.59 -7.41
N PHE A 28 -3.64 -1.73 -6.81
CA PHE A 28 -3.47 -2.99 -7.55
C PHE A 28 -4.77 -3.46 -8.19
N ILE A 29 -5.87 -3.47 -7.42
CA ILE A 29 -7.18 -3.92 -7.90
C ILE A 29 -7.60 -3.09 -9.12
N ARG A 30 -7.50 -1.76 -9.04
CA ARG A 30 -7.84 -0.87 -10.15
C ARG A 30 -6.94 -1.07 -11.35
N LYS A 31 -5.64 -1.22 -11.13
CA LYS A 31 -4.70 -1.43 -12.24
C LYS A 31 -5.06 -2.70 -13.01
N LEU A 32 -5.31 -3.79 -12.30
CA LEU A 32 -5.71 -5.05 -12.92
C LEU A 32 -7.09 -4.96 -13.59
N ALA A 33 -8.04 -4.24 -12.98
CA ALA A 33 -9.35 -4.01 -13.57
C ALA A 33 -9.26 -3.25 -14.91
N THR A 34 -8.39 -2.23 -15.01
CA THR A 34 -8.14 -1.53 -16.29
C THR A 34 -7.49 -2.41 -17.35
N GLN A 35 -6.88 -3.53 -16.96
CA GLN A 35 -6.33 -4.53 -17.86
C GLN A 35 -7.34 -5.64 -18.21
N GLY A 36 -8.59 -5.51 -17.75
CA GLY A 36 -9.67 -6.46 -18.06
C GLY A 36 -9.90 -7.54 -17.01
N HIS A 37 -9.22 -7.50 -15.86
CA HIS A 37 -9.51 -8.45 -14.78
C HIS A 37 -10.84 -8.13 -14.10
N ILE A 38 -11.67 -9.15 -13.98
CA ILE A 38 -12.94 -9.09 -13.26
C ILE A 38 -12.68 -9.55 -11.82
N PHE A 39 -13.18 -8.78 -10.85
CA PHE A 39 -13.07 -9.11 -9.44
C PHE A 39 -14.44 -9.43 -8.86
N SER A 40 -14.48 -10.43 -7.99
CA SER A 40 -15.62 -10.75 -7.14
C SER A 40 -15.19 -10.80 -5.67
N LEU A 41 -16.16 -10.94 -4.76
CA LEU A 41 -15.86 -11.09 -3.33
C LEU A 41 -15.00 -12.35 -3.06
N GLU A 42 -15.25 -13.43 -3.79
CA GLU A 42 -14.50 -14.68 -3.74
C GLU A 42 -13.05 -14.49 -4.19
N THR A 43 -12.81 -13.65 -5.21
CA THR A 43 -11.46 -13.27 -5.63
C THR A 43 -10.69 -12.64 -4.46
N PHE A 44 -11.32 -11.72 -3.72
CA PHE A 44 -10.68 -11.05 -2.59
C PHE A 44 -10.46 -11.98 -1.40
N ARG A 45 -11.40 -12.89 -1.10
CA ARG A 45 -11.21 -13.93 -0.07
C ARG A 45 -10.00 -14.82 -0.38
N THR A 46 -9.88 -15.23 -1.64
CA THR A 46 -8.77 -16.06 -2.12
C THR A 46 -7.44 -15.29 -2.06
N LEU A 47 -7.45 -14.01 -2.46
CA LEU A 47 -6.28 -13.14 -2.38
C LEU A 47 -5.84 -12.92 -0.93
N LYS A 48 -6.76 -12.66 0.00
CA LYS A 48 -6.47 -12.53 1.44
C LYS A 48 -5.81 -13.79 1.98
N ALA A 49 -6.39 -14.97 1.71
CA ALA A 49 -5.84 -16.24 2.20
C ALA A 49 -4.45 -16.52 1.62
N THR A 50 -4.25 -16.23 0.33
CA THR A 50 -2.96 -16.39 -0.33
C THR A 50 -1.92 -15.44 0.24
N TYR A 51 -2.28 -14.17 0.41
CA TYR A 51 -1.41 -13.15 1.03
C TYR A 51 -1.01 -13.55 2.44
N LEU A 52 -1.98 -13.92 3.29
CA LEU A 52 -1.73 -14.27 4.69
C LEU A 52 -0.73 -15.42 4.79
N ARG A 53 -0.95 -16.50 4.04
CA ARG A 53 -0.02 -17.65 4.02
C ARG A 53 1.39 -17.23 3.58
N THR A 54 1.50 -16.59 2.42
CA THR A 54 2.81 -16.21 1.87
C THR A 54 3.53 -15.19 2.74
N ALA A 55 2.82 -14.25 3.35
CA ALA A 55 3.42 -13.24 4.22
C ALA A 55 3.90 -13.85 5.55
N LEU A 56 3.17 -14.79 6.14
CA LEU A 56 3.64 -15.53 7.32
C LEU A 56 4.89 -16.37 7.02
N ASP A 57 4.95 -17.01 5.85
CA ASP A 57 6.17 -17.70 5.40
C ASP A 57 7.38 -16.73 5.35
N TYR A 58 7.16 -15.50 4.88
CA TYR A 58 8.20 -14.46 4.86
C TYR A 58 8.58 -13.98 6.26
N VAL A 59 7.64 -13.83 7.19
CA VAL A 59 7.96 -13.49 8.59
C VAL A 59 8.92 -14.52 9.18
N GLU A 60 8.69 -15.81 8.92
CA GLU A 60 9.58 -16.87 9.40
C GLU A 60 10.97 -16.81 8.75
N ILE A 61 11.03 -16.53 7.45
CA ILE A 61 12.30 -16.37 6.71
C ILE A 61 13.10 -15.19 7.27
N TYR A 62 12.47 -14.03 7.46
CA TYR A 62 13.15 -12.84 7.97
C TYR A 62 13.54 -12.95 9.44
N LYS A 63 12.76 -13.67 10.25
CA LYS A 63 13.17 -14.05 11.60
C LYS A 63 14.48 -14.83 11.58
N LYS A 64 14.58 -15.85 10.72
CA LYS A 64 15.81 -16.67 10.60
C LYS A 64 17.00 -15.83 10.14
N ASP A 65 16.80 -14.95 9.15
CA ASP A 65 17.84 -14.05 8.66
C ASP A 65 18.29 -13.04 9.74
N ALA A 66 17.36 -12.48 10.49
CA ALA A 66 17.68 -11.57 11.60
C ALA A 66 18.49 -12.27 12.71
N ILE A 67 18.15 -13.51 13.05
CA ILE A 67 18.91 -14.33 14.01
C ILE A 67 20.35 -14.54 13.51
N MET A 68 20.53 -14.88 12.23
CA MET A 68 21.87 -15.06 11.63
C MET A 68 22.70 -13.77 11.68
N ASN A 69 22.06 -12.62 11.52
CA ASN A 69 22.72 -11.31 11.52
C ASN A 69 22.77 -10.63 12.90
N ASN A 70 22.37 -11.31 13.99
CA ASN A 70 22.25 -10.73 15.34
C ASN A 70 21.38 -9.45 15.39
N ILE A 71 20.36 -9.36 14.55
CA ILE A 71 19.38 -8.26 14.52
C ILE A 71 18.19 -8.65 15.41
N LEU A 72 17.75 -7.71 16.27
CA LEU A 72 16.56 -7.91 17.09
C LEU A 72 15.31 -7.89 16.19
N TYR A 73 14.56 -8.99 16.21
CA TYR A 73 13.38 -9.18 15.38
C TYR A 73 12.15 -9.43 16.25
N ASP A 74 11.11 -8.62 16.07
CA ASP A 74 9.85 -8.74 16.79
C ASP A 74 8.81 -9.43 15.89
N GLU A 75 8.81 -10.76 15.95
CA GLU A 75 7.91 -11.62 15.18
C GLU A 75 6.42 -11.29 15.42
N HIS A 76 6.03 -11.02 16.67
CA HIS A 76 4.63 -10.77 17.01
C HIS A 76 4.12 -9.47 16.36
N THR A 77 4.96 -8.44 16.37
CA THR A 77 4.67 -7.16 15.73
C THR A 77 4.55 -7.30 14.20
N GLU A 78 5.41 -8.14 13.60
CA GLU A 78 5.36 -8.44 12.15
C GLU A 78 4.12 -9.27 11.77
N GLU A 79 3.79 -10.32 12.51
CA GLU A 79 2.56 -11.11 12.29
C GLU A 79 1.32 -10.23 12.38
N LYS A 80 1.26 -9.34 13.39
CA LYS A 80 0.15 -8.40 13.53
C LYS A 80 0.05 -7.43 12.34
N ALA A 81 1.19 -7.01 11.78
CA ALA A 81 1.21 -6.20 10.57
C ALA A 81 0.63 -6.95 9.37
N VAL A 82 0.99 -8.22 9.21
CA VAL A 82 0.45 -9.12 8.18
C VAL A 82 -1.06 -9.27 8.33
N ASP A 83 -1.55 -9.51 9.54
CA ASP A 83 -2.99 -9.65 9.82
C ASP A 83 -3.75 -8.38 9.40
N VAL A 84 -3.29 -7.21 9.84
CA VAL A 84 -3.90 -5.91 9.50
C VAL A 84 -3.94 -5.70 7.99
N PHE A 85 -2.84 -6.01 7.29
CA PHE A 85 -2.79 -5.88 5.84
C PHE A 85 -3.78 -6.84 5.18
N SER A 86 -3.84 -8.10 5.63
CA SER A 86 -4.72 -9.13 5.09
C SER A 86 -6.21 -8.72 5.19
N GLU A 87 -6.62 -8.13 6.31
CA GLU A 87 -7.98 -7.61 6.48
C GLU A 87 -8.26 -6.42 5.55
N ASN A 88 -7.26 -5.59 5.33
CA ASN A 88 -7.40 -4.41 4.49
C ASN A 88 -7.47 -4.74 2.99
N ILE A 89 -6.97 -5.90 2.55
CA ILE A 89 -7.23 -6.44 1.20
C ILE A 89 -8.74 -6.63 1.01
N MET A 90 -9.42 -7.23 1.99
CA MET A 90 -10.87 -7.44 1.91
C MET A 90 -11.62 -6.11 1.88
N LYS A 91 -11.30 -5.19 2.81
CA LYS A 91 -11.93 -3.86 2.85
C LYS A 91 -11.73 -3.08 1.54
N ALA A 92 -10.53 -3.13 0.96
CA ALA A 92 -10.25 -2.50 -0.33
C ALA A 92 -11.10 -3.10 -1.46
N GLY A 93 -11.27 -4.43 -1.45
CA GLY A 93 -12.12 -5.15 -2.39
C GLY A 93 -13.60 -4.80 -2.24
N GLU A 94 -14.12 -4.75 -1.01
CA GLU A 94 -15.50 -4.34 -0.73
C GLU A 94 -15.77 -2.90 -1.18
N ILE A 95 -14.84 -1.97 -0.91
CA ILE A 95 -14.94 -0.59 -1.39
C ILE A 95 -14.94 -0.55 -2.93
N TYR A 96 -14.11 -1.36 -3.58
CA TYR A 96 -14.07 -1.44 -5.03
C TYR A 96 -15.38 -2.00 -5.61
N LEU A 97 -15.97 -3.02 -5.00
CA LEU A 97 -17.25 -3.58 -5.46
C LEU A 97 -18.43 -2.64 -5.23
N GLY A 98 -18.43 -1.91 -4.10
CA GLY A 98 -19.48 -0.95 -3.76
C GLY A 98 -19.44 0.32 -4.63
N LEU A 99 -18.25 0.82 -4.94
CA LEU A 99 -18.05 2.06 -5.69
C LEU A 99 -16.84 1.93 -6.65
N PRO A 100 -16.95 1.18 -7.77
CA PRO A 100 -15.82 0.81 -8.61
C PRO A 100 -15.09 1.99 -9.27
N LEU A 101 -15.70 3.18 -9.31
CA LEU A 101 -15.19 4.37 -10.02
C LEU A 101 -14.93 5.59 -9.11
N ASP A 102 -15.15 5.51 -7.79
CA ASP A 102 -15.30 6.71 -6.94
C ASP A 102 -14.02 7.48 -6.58
N THR A 103 -12.84 6.98 -6.94
CA THR A 103 -11.64 7.81 -6.84
C THR A 103 -10.90 7.81 -8.16
N PRO A 104 -10.70 8.99 -8.78
CA PRO A 104 -9.96 9.08 -10.02
C PRO A 104 -8.56 8.50 -9.80
N PHE A 105 -8.03 7.83 -10.83
CA PHE A 105 -6.61 7.50 -10.93
C PHE A 105 -5.79 8.72 -10.54
N ILE A 106 -4.63 8.51 -9.91
CA ILE A 106 -3.61 9.55 -9.83
C ILE A 106 -3.46 10.09 -11.25
N PRO A 107 -3.77 11.38 -11.49
CA PRO A 107 -3.80 11.90 -12.84
C PRO A 107 -2.42 11.73 -13.44
N THR A 108 -2.35 11.27 -14.69
CA THR A 108 -1.08 11.21 -15.41
C THR A 108 -0.48 12.61 -15.48
N TRP A 109 0.85 12.72 -15.53
CA TRP A 109 1.50 14.02 -15.72
C TRP A 109 0.99 14.74 -16.98
N ASN A 110 0.62 14.00 -18.02
CA ASN A 110 -0.05 14.53 -19.21
C ASN A 110 -1.42 15.14 -18.89
N ARG A 111 -2.22 14.50 -18.04
CA ARG A 111 -3.51 15.04 -17.59
C ARG A 111 -3.32 16.28 -16.71
N VAL A 112 -2.31 16.30 -15.85
CA VAL A 112 -1.95 17.47 -15.03
C VAL A 112 -1.52 18.64 -15.91
N GLU A 113 -0.63 18.41 -16.89
CA GLU A 113 -0.17 19.44 -17.83
C GLU A 113 -1.31 19.95 -18.73
N SER A 114 -2.22 19.06 -19.15
CA SER A 114 -3.42 19.46 -19.91
C SER A 114 -4.38 20.31 -19.09
N ALA A 115 -4.60 19.97 -17.81
CA ALA A 115 -5.48 20.74 -16.93
C ALA A 115 -4.84 22.04 -16.43
N LYS A 116 -3.51 22.07 -16.31
CA LYS A 116 -2.73 23.22 -15.88
C LYS A 116 -1.47 23.35 -16.75
N PRO A 117 -1.57 24.04 -17.90
CA PRO A 117 -0.44 24.25 -18.79
C PRO A 117 0.76 24.89 -18.07
N ASP A 118 1.96 24.49 -18.48
CA ASP A 118 3.26 24.90 -17.92
C ASP A 118 3.54 24.47 -16.47
N PHE A 119 2.73 23.57 -15.89
CA PHE A 119 2.98 23.06 -14.54
C PHE A 119 4.33 22.34 -14.46
N LEU A 120 4.62 21.43 -15.39
CA LEU A 120 5.87 20.67 -15.41
C LEU A 120 7.09 21.58 -15.59
N LYS A 121 6.96 22.63 -16.42
CA LYS A 121 8.03 23.63 -16.60
C LYS A 121 8.31 24.40 -15.32
N LYS A 122 7.26 24.86 -14.62
CA LYS A 122 7.39 25.56 -13.33
C LYS A 122 8.01 24.66 -12.26
N LEU A 123 7.60 23.39 -12.20
CA LEU A 123 8.16 22.42 -11.27
C LEU A 123 9.67 22.22 -11.52
N LYS A 124 10.08 22.04 -12.79
CA LYS A 124 11.49 21.92 -13.16
C LYS A 124 12.30 23.16 -12.80
N LYS A 125 11.74 24.36 -13.01
CA LYS A 125 12.39 25.63 -12.64
C LYS A 125 12.60 25.74 -11.13
N LEU A 126 11.58 25.41 -10.33
CA LEU A 126 11.68 25.41 -8.87
C LEU A 126 12.72 24.41 -8.36
N TRP A 127 12.72 23.19 -8.91
CA TRP A 127 13.68 22.17 -8.55
C TRP A 127 15.13 22.60 -8.83
N ASN A 128 15.38 23.23 -9.99
CA ASN A 128 16.69 23.78 -10.33
C ASN A 128 17.13 24.90 -9.37
N ILE A 129 16.20 25.70 -8.85
CA ILE A 129 16.49 26.74 -7.86
C ILE A 129 16.86 26.12 -6.51
N ILE A 130 16.20 25.04 -6.11
CA ILE A 130 16.47 24.35 -4.83
C ILE A 130 17.82 23.62 -4.84
N ILE A 131 18.26 23.12 -6.00
CA ILE A 131 19.52 22.36 -6.10
C ILE A 131 20.73 23.25 -6.40
N ASN A 132 20.54 24.35 -7.13
CA ASN A 132 21.64 25.25 -7.54
C ASN A 132 21.63 26.60 -6.80
N GLY A 133 20.77 26.76 -5.79
CA GLY A 133 20.74 27.90 -4.88
C GLY A 133 21.04 27.45 -3.45
#